data_AF-A0A6N9D0X2-F1
#
_entry.id   AF-A0A6N9D0X2-F1
#
_cell.length_a   1.000
_cell.length_b   1.000
_cell.length_c   1.000
_cell.angle_alpha   90.00
_cell.angle_beta   90.00
_cell.angle_gamma   90.00
#
_symmetry.space_group_name_H-M   'P 1'
#
loop_
_entity.id
_entity.type
_entity.pdbx_description
1 polymer ?
#
loop_
_entity_poly.entity_id
_entity_poly.type
_entity_poly.pdbx_seq_one_letter_code
_entity_poly.pdbx_strand_id
1 'polypeptide(L)'
;MNSSTDLVIAPISPDEWKSFSTLLTELQKVDRTDLYLPVARLQLLNLLHSPEFQPRTTETAIRARKVAFNIASFTWPGWGDLGDISHQNQELGQSAARYALELEEQYDTPSMEVLWMNGAHELNVRNYNHAREFFLQAESVADNEELKCMPRTWIALTEYIHDPADVNKEKLDHALEQLRTKNKKNGNFYAEQISAALQVYKTS
;
A
#
# COMPACT_ATOMS: atom_id res chain seq x y z
N MET A 1 -11.75 -28.26 30.47
CA MET A 1 -10.67 -27.71 31.30
C MET A 1 -9.76 -26.94 30.37
N ASN A 2 -9.80 -25.60 30.43
CA ASN A 2 -9.00 -24.72 29.58
C ASN A 2 -7.62 -24.55 30.19
N SER A 3 -6.57 -25.05 29.55
CA SER A 3 -5.20 -24.65 29.87
C SER A 3 -4.87 -23.39 29.08
N SER A 4 -5.00 -22.23 29.73
CA SER A 4 -4.41 -20.98 29.22
C SER A 4 -2.89 -21.12 29.35
N THR A 5 -2.19 -21.28 28.22
CA THR A 5 -0.74 -21.12 28.16
C THR A 5 -0.44 -19.64 28.16
N ASP A 6 -0.15 -19.10 29.34
CA ASP A 6 0.35 -17.74 29.48
C ASP A 6 1.74 -17.65 28.81
N LEU A 7 1.83 -16.77 27.82
CA LEU A 7 3.07 -16.45 27.13
C LEU A 7 4.01 -15.74 28.10
N VAL A 8 5.01 -16.47 28.60
CA VAL A 8 6.09 -15.90 29.41
C VAL A 8 7.05 -15.19 28.47
N ILE A 9 6.85 -13.88 28.32
CA ILE A 9 7.82 -13.01 27.65
C ILE A 9 9.04 -12.91 28.56
N ALA A 10 10.17 -13.50 28.13
CA ALA A 10 11.41 -13.41 28.86
C ALA A 10 11.83 -11.93 29.00
N PRO A 11 12.29 -11.49 30.19
CA PRO A 11 12.75 -10.12 30.37
C PRO A 11 13.97 -9.86 29.49
N ILE A 12 13.90 -8.79 28.70
CA ILE A 12 15.00 -8.29 27.89
C ILE A 12 16.20 -8.02 28.81
N SER A 13 17.35 -8.59 28.48
CA SER A 13 18.56 -8.44 29.26
C SER A 13 19.10 -7.00 29.22
N PRO A 14 19.87 -6.57 30.23
CA PRO A 14 20.49 -5.24 30.23
C PRO A 14 21.34 -4.93 28.99
N ASP A 15 21.99 -5.94 28.40
CA ASP A 15 22.82 -5.80 27.20
C ASP A 15 21.99 -5.65 25.92
N GLU A 16 20.84 -6.32 25.85
CA GLU A 16 19.85 -6.10 24.78
C GLU A 16 19.21 -4.71 24.90
N TRP A 17 18.94 -4.22 26.11
CA TRP A 17 18.49 -2.85 26.35
C TRP A 17 19.51 -1.80 25.92
N LYS A 18 20.80 -2.05 26.15
CA LYS A 18 21.89 -1.16 25.74
C LYS A 18 22.05 -1.12 24.22
N SER A 19 21.89 -2.26 23.56
CA SER A 19 21.89 -2.38 22.10
C SER A 19 20.68 -1.69 21.47
N PHE A 20 19.50 -1.86 22.08
CA PHE A 20 18.26 -1.19 21.67
C PHE A 20 18.32 0.33 21.91
N SER A 21 18.86 0.78 23.04
CA SER A 21 19.09 2.20 23.33
C SER A 21 20.03 2.85 22.32
N THR A 22 21.12 2.17 21.96
CA THR A 22 22.07 2.65 20.95
C THR A 22 21.40 2.74 19.58
N LEU A 23 20.63 1.71 19.21
CA LEU A 23 19.84 1.71 17.98
C LEU A 23 18.84 2.86 17.98
N LEU A 24 18.09 3.10 19.05
CA LEU A 24 17.14 4.21 19.15
C LEU A 24 17.84 5.58 19.04
N THR A 25 19.02 5.77 19.62
CA THR A 25 19.80 7.00 19.50
C THR A 25 20.32 7.23 18.08
N GLU A 26 20.73 6.18 17.36
CA GLU A 26 21.11 6.32 15.95
C GLU A 26 19.89 6.56 15.06
N LEU A 27 18.76 5.88 15.34
CA LEU A 27 17.49 6.11 14.64
C LEU A 27 16.99 7.56 14.83
N GLN A 28 17.23 8.19 15.99
CA GLN A 28 16.87 9.60 16.20
C GLN A 28 17.63 10.60 15.30
N LYS A 29 18.74 10.19 14.70
CA LYS A 29 19.56 11.04 13.82
C LYS A 29 19.17 10.92 12.34
N VAL A 30 18.36 9.93 11.99
CA VAL A 30 17.95 9.65 10.62
C VAL A 30 16.58 10.31 10.39
N ASP A 31 16.32 10.80 9.18
CA ASP A 31 14.99 11.30 8.85
C ASP A 31 13.96 10.20 9.12
N ARG A 32 12.82 10.56 9.70
CA ARG A 32 11.76 9.59 10.02
C ARG A 32 11.25 8.89 8.76
N THR A 33 11.35 9.55 7.61
CA THR A 33 11.02 8.98 6.29
C THR A 33 12.02 7.88 5.89
N ASP A 34 13.32 8.11 6.11
CA ASP A 34 14.40 7.17 5.80
C ASP A 34 14.39 5.92 6.71
N LEU A 35 13.80 6.03 7.90
CA LEU A 35 13.67 4.90 8.83
C LEU A 35 12.45 4.04 8.62
N TYR A 36 11.44 4.57 7.94
CA TYR A 36 10.17 3.87 7.80
C TYR A 36 10.36 2.51 7.12
N LEU A 37 11.04 2.52 5.97
CA LEU A 37 11.19 1.32 5.14
C LEU A 37 12.09 0.24 5.80
N PRO A 38 13.27 0.57 6.36
CA PRO A 38 14.05 -0.41 7.13
C PRO A 38 13.29 -1.00 8.32
N VAL A 39 12.56 -0.17 9.08
CA VAL A 39 11.79 -0.65 10.25
C VAL A 39 10.63 -1.53 9.81
N ALA A 40 9.87 -1.14 8.80
CA ALA A 40 8.77 -1.94 8.26
C ALA A 40 9.27 -3.29 7.71
N ARG A 41 10.41 -3.31 7.02
CA ARG A 41 11.06 -4.56 6.57
C ARG A 41 11.42 -5.47 7.74
N LEU A 42 12.07 -4.94 8.78
CA LEU A 42 12.41 -5.73 9.98
C LEU A 42 11.17 -6.24 10.70
N GLN A 43 10.12 -5.42 10.81
CA GLN A 43 8.83 -5.84 11.37
C GLN A 43 8.21 -6.99 10.57
N LEU A 44 8.20 -6.89 9.24
CA LEU A 44 7.67 -7.96 8.39
C LEU A 44 8.49 -9.24 8.57
N LEU A 45 9.82 -9.16 8.50
CA LEU A 45 10.69 -10.32 8.72
C LEU A 45 10.47 -10.95 10.11
N ASN A 46 10.39 -10.15 11.16
CA ASN A 46 10.12 -10.65 12.51
C ASN A 46 8.76 -11.35 12.59
N LEU A 47 7.73 -10.80 11.95
CA LEU A 47 6.41 -11.43 11.89
C LEU A 47 6.47 -12.77 11.16
N LEU A 48 7.19 -12.86 10.04
CA LEU A 48 7.31 -14.10 9.23
C LEU A 48 8.11 -15.22 9.92
N HIS A 49 9.09 -14.85 10.75
CA HIS A 49 9.93 -15.80 11.48
C HIS A 49 9.45 -16.08 12.90
N SER A 50 8.36 -15.42 13.34
CA SER A 50 7.77 -15.71 14.64
C SER A 50 7.29 -17.16 14.67
N PRO A 51 7.58 -17.94 15.73
CA PRO A 51 7.03 -19.29 15.88
C PRO A 51 5.49 -19.29 15.98
N GLU A 52 4.90 -18.14 16.29
CA GLU A 52 3.45 -17.91 16.30
C GLU A 52 2.89 -17.51 14.93
N PHE A 53 3.75 -17.32 13.93
CA PHE A 53 3.34 -17.12 12.55
C PHE A 53 2.76 -18.41 12.02
N GLN A 54 1.48 -18.59 12.27
CA GLN A 54 0.67 -19.50 11.51
C GLN A 54 -0.05 -18.64 10.48
N PRO A 55 0.10 -18.91 9.17
CA PRO A 55 -0.74 -18.31 8.14
C PRO A 55 -2.21 -18.76 8.24
N ARG A 56 -2.67 -19.14 9.43
CA ARG A 56 -4.03 -19.56 9.76
C ARG A 56 -4.54 -18.93 11.08
N THR A 57 -3.72 -18.14 11.80
CA THR A 57 -4.13 -17.46 13.04
C THR A 57 -4.19 -15.94 12.83
N THR A 58 -5.33 -15.36 13.20
CA THR A 58 -5.89 -14.16 12.57
C THR A 58 -5.22 -12.83 12.92
N GLU A 59 -4.44 -12.72 14.01
CA GLU A 59 -3.83 -11.43 14.39
C GLU A 59 -2.48 -11.17 13.73
N THR A 60 -1.57 -12.15 13.72
CA THR A 60 -0.22 -12.02 13.15
C THR A 60 -0.28 -11.79 11.64
N ALA A 61 -1.20 -12.47 10.94
CA ALA A 61 -1.44 -12.28 9.52
C ALA A 61 -1.99 -10.88 9.20
N ILE A 62 -2.95 -10.38 10.00
CA ILE A 62 -3.48 -9.01 9.87
C ILE A 62 -2.35 -7.98 10.05
N ARG A 63 -1.44 -8.19 11.01
CA ARG A 63 -0.28 -7.33 11.23
C ARG A 63 0.69 -7.39 10.06
N ALA A 64 1.03 -8.59 9.59
CA ALA A 64 1.94 -8.79 8.45
C ALA A 64 1.40 -8.11 7.18
N ARG A 65 0.09 -8.28 6.90
CA ARG A 65 -0.60 -7.60 5.81
C ARG A 65 -0.48 -6.08 5.91
N LYS A 66 -0.78 -5.50 7.09
CA LYS A 66 -0.67 -4.05 7.30
C LYS A 66 0.75 -3.55 7.06
N VAL A 67 1.75 -4.28 7.53
CA VAL A 67 3.17 -3.93 7.31
C VAL A 67 3.54 -4.04 5.82
N ALA A 68 3.08 -5.08 5.13
CA ALA A 68 3.31 -5.25 3.69
C ALA A 68 2.64 -4.14 2.86
N PHE A 69 1.38 -3.81 3.15
CA PHE A 69 0.67 -2.69 2.53
C PHE A 69 1.40 -1.36 2.73
N ASN A 70 1.87 -1.12 3.94
CA ASN A 70 2.66 0.05 4.28
C ASN A 70 3.97 0.11 3.48
N ILE A 71 4.73 -0.99 3.39
CA ILE A 71 5.92 -1.04 2.54
C ILE A 71 5.56 -0.66 1.11
N ALA A 72 4.47 -1.22 0.56
CA ALA A 72 4.00 -0.93 -0.79
C ALA A 72 3.62 0.55 -0.97
N SER A 73 2.94 1.16 0.00
CA SER A 73 2.54 2.56 -0.10
C SER A 73 3.74 3.50 -0.07
N PHE A 74 4.68 3.33 0.85
CA PHE A 74 5.85 4.22 0.98
C PHE A 74 6.90 4.04 -0.13
N THR A 75 6.72 3.07 -1.01
CA THR A 75 7.60 2.80 -2.15
C THR A 75 6.93 3.02 -3.50
N TRP A 76 5.71 3.55 -3.50
CA TRP A 76 5.01 3.88 -4.73
C TRP A 76 5.26 5.33 -5.15
N PRO A 77 5.80 5.59 -6.35
CA PRO A 77 6.20 6.94 -6.74
C PRO A 77 5.00 7.86 -7.05
N GLY A 78 3.82 7.29 -7.26
CA GLY A 78 2.60 8.04 -7.58
C GLY A 78 2.13 9.03 -6.51
N TRP A 79 2.71 9.00 -5.30
CA TRP A 79 2.44 10.03 -4.29
C TRP A 79 2.97 11.42 -4.68
N GLY A 80 4.02 11.51 -5.50
CA GLY A 80 4.66 12.78 -5.88
C GLY A 80 5.47 13.47 -4.77
N ASP A 81 5.08 13.30 -3.50
CA ASP A 81 5.68 14.00 -2.35
C ASP A 81 6.84 13.23 -1.68
N LEU A 82 7.10 11.98 -2.09
CA LEU A 82 8.15 11.14 -1.48
C LEU A 82 9.54 11.32 -2.10
N GLY A 83 9.68 12.24 -3.07
CA GLY A 83 10.92 12.38 -3.85
C GLY A 83 11.19 11.18 -4.76
N ASP A 84 12.43 11.08 -5.25
CA ASP A 84 12.84 10.02 -6.16
C ASP A 84 12.91 8.66 -5.46
N ILE A 85 11.92 7.79 -5.72
CA ILE A 85 11.93 6.42 -5.23
C ILE A 85 12.81 5.57 -6.15
N SER A 86 13.89 5.00 -5.59
CA SER A 86 14.80 4.14 -6.35
C SER A 86 14.08 2.91 -6.94
N HIS A 87 14.59 2.40 -8.07
CA HIS A 87 14.06 1.19 -8.71
C HIS A 87 13.98 -0.01 -7.74
N GLN A 88 15.01 -0.21 -6.93
CA GLN A 88 15.05 -1.27 -5.92
C GLN A 88 13.93 -1.14 -4.88
N ASN A 89 13.58 0.09 -4.49
CA ASN A 89 12.47 0.32 -3.58
C ASN A 89 11.12 0.09 -4.27
N GLN A 90 10.97 0.44 -5.55
CA GLN A 90 9.76 0.14 -6.32
C GLN A 90 9.53 -1.37 -6.46
N GLU A 91 10.57 -2.16 -6.76
CA GLU A 91 10.50 -3.63 -6.83
C GLU A 91 10.10 -4.26 -5.48
N LEU A 92 10.66 -3.73 -4.38
CA LEU A 92 10.23 -4.11 -3.03
C LEU A 92 8.75 -3.79 -2.83
N GLY A 93 8.31 -2.60 -3.24
CA GLY A 93 6.93 -2.16 -3.12
C GLY A 93 5.95 -3.09 -3.82
N GLN A 94 6.26 -3.43 -5.07
CA GLN A 94 5.45 -4.38 -5.85
C GLN A 94 5.41 -5.76 -5.18
N SER A 95 6.54 -6.25 -4.69
CA SER A 95 6.61 -7.53 -3.97
C SER A 95 5.77 -7.51 -2.68
N ALA A 96 5.81 -6.39 -1.94
CA ALA A 96 5.03 -6.22 -0.72
C ALA A 96 3.52 -6.05 -1.00
N ALA A 97 3.13 -5.39 -2.09
CA ALA A 97 1.74 -5.27 -2.52
C ALA A 97 1.15 -6.64 -2.84
N ARG A 98 1.88 -7.47 -3.60
CA ARG A 98 1.49 -8.85 -3.92
C ARG A 98 1.37 -9.70 -2.66
N TYR A 99 2.34 -9.59 -1.75
CA TYR A 99 2.30 -10.33 -0.51
C TYR A 99 1.11 -9.92 0.39
N ALA A 100 0.76 -8.63 0.43
CA ALA A 100 -0.44 -8.17 1.13
C ALA A 100 -1.73 -8.78 0.54
N LEU A 101 -1.80 -8.91 -0.78
CA LEU A 101 -2.91 -9.54 -1.49
C LEU A 101 -2.97 -11.05 -1.21
N GLU A 102 -1.86 -11.76 -1.35
CA GLU A 102 -1.76 -13.19 -1.03
C GLU A 102 -2.20 -13.49 0.41
N LEU A 103 -1.85 -12.60 1.34
CA LEU A 103 -2.31 -12.70 2.71
C LEU A 103 -3.82 -12.48 2.83
N GLU A 104 -4.44 -11.55 2.12
CA GLU A 104 -5.90 -11.37 2.18
C GLU A 104 -6.67 -12.54 1.58
N GLU A 105 -6.25 -13.00 0.39
CA GLU A 105 -6.90 -14.11 -0.33
C GLU A 105 -6.92 -15.42 0.48
N GLN A 106 -6.01 -15.58 1.44
CA GLN A 106 -5.99 -16.73 2.35
C GLN A 106 -7.13 -16.73 3.39
N TYR A 107 -7.74 -15.58 3.69
CA TYR A 107 -8.73 -15.46 4.77
C TYR A 107 -10.08 -14.89 4.33
N ASP A 108 -10.10 -13.98 3.35
CA ASP A 108 -11.31 -13.27 2.94
C ASP A 108 -11.19 -12.75 1.50
N THR A 109 -12.25 -12.11 1.03
CA THR A 109 -12.21 -11.28 -0.17
C THR A 109 -11.22 -10.12 0.04
N PRO A 110 -10.28 -9.90 -0.89
CA PRO A 110 -9.37 -8.77 -0.79
C PRO A 110 -10.09 -7.43 -0.64
N SER A 111 -9.56 -6.59 0.24
CA SER A 111 -10.02 -5.24 0.48
C SER A 111 -9.80 -4.36 -0.75
N MET A 112 -10.63 -3.32 -0.86
CA MET A 112 -10.49 -2.31 -1.91
C MET A 112 -9.08 -1.69 -1.89
N GLU A 113 -8.52 -1.42 -0.71
CA GLU A 113 -7.22 -0.78 -0.54
C GLU A 113 -6.08 -1.66 -1.06
N VAL A 114 -6.06 -2.95 -0.74
CA VAL A 114 -5.00 -3.87 -1.20
C VAL A 114 -5.09 -4.10 -2.70
N LEU A 115 -6.29 -4.25 -3.26
CA LEU A 115 -6.51 -4.33 -4.71
C LEU A 115 -6.05 -3.05 -5.41
N TRP A 116 -6.44 -1.89 -4.87
CA TRP A 116 -6.00 -0.58 -5.37
C TRP A 116 -4.47 -0.45 -5.36
N MET A 117 -3.80 -0.85 -4.27
CA MET A 117 -2.33 -0.77 -4.16
C MET A 117 -1.63 -1.66 -5.20
N ASN A 118 -2.16 -2.86 -5.47
CA ASN A 118 -1.64 -3.72 -6.52
C ASN A 118 -1.82 -3.09 -7.91
N GLY A 119 -2.99 -2.53 -8.20
CA GLY A 119 -3.23 -1.78 -9.44
C GLY A 119 -2.28 -0.60 -9.62
N ALA A 120 -1.98 0.12 -8.54
CA ALA A 120 -1.06 1.25 -8.52
C ALA A 120 0.39 0.84 -8.86
N HIS A 121 0.86 -0.30 -8.33
CA HIS A 121 2.19 -0.85 -8.67
C HIS A 121 2.25 -1.45 -10.08
N GLU A 122 1.18 -2.11 -10.55
CA GLU A 122 1.11 -2.57 -11.95
C GLU A 122 1.10 -1.40 -12.95
N LEU A 123 0.44 -0.30 -12.62
CA LEU A 123 0.49 0.94 -13.41
C LEU A 123 1.92 1.51 -13.45
N ASN A 124 2.63 1.49 -12.32
CA ASN A 124 4.01 1.98 -12.24
C ASN A 124 4.98 1.22 -13.17
N VAL A 125 4.78 -0.09 -13.33
CA VAL A 125 5.57 -0.91 -14.28
C VAL A 125 4.96 -0.96 -15.69
N ARG A 126 4.04 -0.04 -16.01
CA ARG A 126 3.35 0.10 -17.31
C ARG A 126 2.57 -1.14 -17.75
N ASN A 127 2.12 -1.96 -16.80
CA ASN A 127 1.25 -3.09 -17.07
C ASN A 127 -0.23 -2.67 -16.99
N TYR A 128 -0.64 -1.85 -17.97
CA TYR A 128 -1.92 -1.15 -17.94
C TYR A 128 -3.14 -2.08 -17.86
N ASN A 129 -3.07 -3.26 -18.49
CA ASN A 129 -4.15 -4.25 -18.47
C ASN A 129 -4.36 -4.80 -17.05
N HIS A 130 -3.29 -5.28 -16.39
CA HIS A 130 -3.40 -5.79 -15.01
C HIS A 130 -3.75 -4.68 -14.02
N ALA A 131 -3.21 -3.46 -14.21
CA ALA A 131 -3.58 -2.32 -13.39
C ALA A 131 -5.09 -2.07 -13.44
N ARG A 132 -5.67 -2.05 -14.64
CA ARG A 132 -7.11 -1.89 -14.85
C ARG A 132 -7.92 -3.03 -14.23
N GLU A 133 -7.46 -4.27 -14.34
CA GLU A 133 -8.13 -5.42 -13.72
C GLU A 133 -8.18 -5.30 -12.19
N PHE A 134 -7.08 -4.92 -11.54
CA PHE A 134 -7.06 -4.68 -10.10
C PHE A 134 -7.98 -3.54 -9.68
N PHE A 135 -8.01 -2.43 -10.42
CA PHE A 135 -8.92 -1.33 -10.11
C PHE A 135 -10.39 -1.70 -10.32
N LEU A 136 -10.72 -2.51 -11.33
CA LEU A 136 -12.08 -3.05 -11.50
C LEU A 136 -12.49 -3.96 -10.36
N GLN A 137 -11.58 -4.81 -9.88
CA GLN A 137 -11.82 -5.64 -8.70
C GLN A 137 -12.03 -4.76 -7.45
N ALA A 138 -11.19 -3.74 -7.26
CA ALA A 138 -11.33 -2.78 -6.16
C ALA A 138 -12.70 -2.06 -6.20
N GLU A 139 -13.17 -1.66 -7.40
CA GLU A 139 -14.51 -1.11 -7.58
C GLU A 139 -15.61 -2.11 -7.18
N SER A 140 -15.44 -3.38 -7.53
CA SER A 140 -16.46 -4.41 -7.27
C SER A 140 -16.65 -4.71 -5.78
N VAL A 141 -15.60 -4.57 -4.96
CA VAL A 141 -15.63 -4.83 -3.51
C VAL A 141 -15.90 -3.58 -2.68
N ALA A 142 -16.01 -2.40 -3.30
CA ALA A 142 -16.26 -1.16 -2.58
C ALA A 142 -17.71 -1.09 -2.05
N ASP A 143 -17.86 -0.77 -0.76
CA ASP A 143 -19.14 -0.86 -0.02
C ASP A 143 -20.27 0.04 -0.54
N ASN A 144 -19.94 1.11 -1.24
CA ASN A 144 -20.92 2.09 -1.72
C ASN A 144 -20.41 2.86 -2.94
N GLU A 145 -21.33 3.56 -3.62
CA GLU A 145 -21.01 4.34 -4.81
C GLU A 145 -20.03 5.51 -4.55
N GLU A 146 -19.98 6.03 -3.33
CA GLU A 146 -19.01 7.08 -2.96
C GLU A 146 -17.57 6.54 -2.95
N LEU A 147 -17.36 5.32 -2.44
CA LEU A 147 -16.06 4.66 -2.45
C LEU A 147 -15.67 4.18 -3.86
N LYS A 148 -16.62 3.71 -4.67
CA LYS A 148 -16.38 3.29 -6.08
C LYS A 148 -15.82 4.39 -6.96
N CYS A 149 -16.05 5.66 -6.62
CA CYS A 149 -15.50 6.78 -7.39
C CYS A 149 -13.97 6.74 -7.44
N MET A 150 -13.30 6.30 -6.37
CA MET A 150 -11.84 6.25 -6.33
C MET A 150 -11.26 5.27 -7.38
N PRO A 151 -11.57 3.96 -7.37
CA PRO A 151 -11.03 3.03 -8.37
C PRO A 151 -11.45 3.37 -9.81
N ARG A 152 -12.67 3.91 -10.03
CA ARG A 152 -13.09 4.40 -11.36
C ARG A 152 -12.18 5.48 -11.90
N THR A 153 -11.77 6.43 -11.06
CA THR A 153 -10.85 7.49 -11.49
C THR A 153 -9.45 6.94 -11.74
N TRP A 154 -9.00 5.92 -11.00
CA TRP A 154 -7.75 5.19 -11.29
C TRP A 154 -7.80 4.41 -12.62
N ILE A 155 -8.95 3.82 -12.97
CA ILE A 155 -9.17 3.22 -14.30
C ILE A 155 -9.04 4.29 -15.39
N ALA A 156 -9.71 5.43 -15.24
CA ALA A 156 -9.63 6.52 -16.22
C ALA A 156 -8.20 7.09 -16.35
N LEU A 157 -7.47 7.19 -15.24
CA LEU A 157 -6.06 7.57 -15.26
C LEU A 157 -5.22 6.55 -16.05
N THR A 158 -5.43 5.26 -15.78
CA THR A 158 -4.72 4.16 -16.45
C THR A 158 -4.98 4.19 -17.96
N GLU A 159 -6.23 4.40 -18.38
CA GLU A 159 -6.61 4.53 -19.79
C GLU A 159 -5.92 5.72 -20.45
N TYR A 160 -5.87 6.88 -19.77
CA TYR A 160 -5.22 8.08 -20.30
C TYR A 160 -3.69 7.96 -20.39
N ILE A 161 -3.04 7.33 -19.40
CA ILE A 161 -1.58 7.09 -19.45
C ILE A 161 -1.24 6.09 -20.56
N HIS A 162 -2.07 5.05 -20.75
CA HIS A 162 -1.88 4.07 -21.80
C HIS A 162 -2.08 4.66 -23.20
N ASP A 163 -3.14 5.47 -23.38
CA ASP A 163 -3.51 6.11 -24.63
C ASP A 163 -3.95 7.57 -24.39
N PRO A 164 -3.06 8.56 -24.58
CA PRO A 164 -3.29 9.96 -24.22
C PRO A 164 -4.16 10.72 -25.24
N ALA A 165 -5.15 10.07 -25.83
CA ALA A 165 -6.16 10.68 -26.68
C ALA A 165 -7.08 11.64 -25.91
N ASP A 166 -7.60 12.67 -26.58
CA ASP A 166 -8.50 13.66 -25.99
C ASP A 166 -9.72 13.01 -25.31
N VAL A 167 -10.27 11.96 -25.92
CA VAL A 167 -11.39 11.20 -25.35
C VAL A 167 -11.06 10.58 -23.99
N ASN A 168 -9.83 10.09 -23.77
CA ASN A 168 -9.42 9.51 -22.49
C ASN A 168 -9.10 10.60 -21.47
N LYS A 169 -8.61 11.76 -21.92
CA LYS A 169 -8.46 12.93 -21.06
C LYS A 169 -9.82 13.41 -20.55
N GLU A 170 -10.83 13.51 -21.40
CA GLU A 170 -12.19 13.92 -21.02
C GLU A 170 -12.81 12.94 -20.01
N LYS A 171 -12.62 11.63 -20.19
CA LYS A 171 -13.03 10.62 -19.20
C LYS A 171 -12.36 10.83 -17.85
N LEU A 172 -11.06 11.09 -17.83
CA LEU A 172 -10.31 11.34 -16.59
C LEU A 172 -10.81 12.62 -15.90
N ASP A 173 -10.97 13.71 -16.64
CA ASP A 173 -11.49 14.98 -16.10
C ASP A 173 -12.88 14.79 -15.51
N HIS A 174 -13.76 14.05 -16.19
CA HIS A 174 -15.10 13.72 -15.70
C HIS A 174 -15.06 12.87 -14.43
N ALA A 175 -14.19 11.84 -14.39
CA ALA A 175 -14.06 10.97 -13.22
C ALA A 175 -13.50 11.73 -11.99
N LEU A 176 -12.55 12.66 -12.20
CA LEU A 176 -12.05 13.55 -11.16
C LEU A 176 -13.16 14.44 -10.59
N GLU A 177 -14.01 15.01 -11.45
CA GLU A 177 -15.15 15.82 -11.00
C GLU A 177 -16.17 14.99 -10.22
N GLN A 178 -16.48 13.77 -10.67
CA GLN A 178 -17.34 12.86 -9.91
C GLN A 178 -16.74 12.51 -8.55
N LEU A 179 -15.43 12.25 -8.48
CA LEU A 179 -14.74 11.92 -7.24
C LEU A 179 -14.83 13.08 -6.23
N ARG A 180 -14.61 14.33 -6.66
CA ARG A 180 -14.72 15.52 -5.80
C ARG A 180 -16.14 15.77 -5.30
N THR A 181 -17.14 15.56 -6.15
CA THR A 181 -18.54 15.89 -5.83
C THR A 181 -19.27 14.80 -5.06
N LYS A 182 -19.02 13.52 -5.37
CA LYS A 182 -19.69 12.38 -4.75
C LYS A 182 -19.01 11.93 -3.46
N ASN A 183 -17.68 12.08 -3.34
CA ASN A 183 -16.95 11.75 -2.13
C ASN A 183 -16.71 12.98 -1.27
N LYS A 184 -17.73 13.36 -0.50
CA LYS A 184 -17.73 14.65 0.23
C LYS A 184 -16.66 14.73 1.31
N LYS A 185 -16.26 13.57 1.85
CA LYS A 185 -15.29 13.52 2.96
C LYS A 185 -13.86 13.62 2.45
N ASN A 186 -13.50 12.81 1.45
CA ASN A 186 -12.11 12.59 1.02
C ASN A 186 -11.90 12.80 -0.49
N GLY A 187 -12.94 13.18 -1.25
CA GLY A 187 -12.88 13.27 -2.71
C GLY A 187 -11.82 14.23 -3.24
N ASN A 188 -11.67 15.40 -2.61
CA ASN A 188 -10.60 16.34 -2.97
C ASN A 188 -9.21 15.77 -2.72
N PHE A 189 -9.00 15.13 -1.56
CA PHE A 189 -7.74 14.47 -1.21
C PHE A 189 -7.38 13.38 -2.23
N TYR A 190 -8.32 12.51 -2.59
CA TYR A 190 -8.06 11.48 -3.59
C TYR A 190 -7.86 12.05 -5.00
N ALA A 191 -8.57 13.12 -5.37
CA ALA A 191 -8.38 13.78 -6.66
C ALA A 191 -7.00 14.45 -6.77
N GLU A 192 -6.48 15.01 -5.67
CA GLU A 192 -5.12 15.54 -5.59
C GLU A 192 -4.07 14.44 -5.76
N GLN A 193 -4.26 13.29 -5.12
CA GLN A 193 -3.37 12.13 -5.28
C GLN A 193 -3.32 11.62 -6.73
N ILE A 194 -4.47 11.55 -7.41
CA ILE A 194 -4.53 11.16 -8.83
C ILE A 194 -3.85 12.20 -9.71
N SER A 195 -3.99 13.48 -9.37
CA SER A 195 -3.32 14.57 -10.08
C SER A 195 -1.80 14.49 -9.90
N ALA A 196 -1.32 14.19 -8.69
CA ALA A 196 0.10 13.99 -8.39
C ALA A 196 0.66 12.79 -9.18
N ALA A 197 -0.03 11.64 -9.14
CA ALA A 197 0.37 10.47 -9.91
C ALA A 197 0.42 10.75 -11.42
N LEU A 198 -0.55 11.49 -11.96
CA LEU A 198 -0.53 11.89 -13.37
C LEU A 198 0.72 12.70 -13.72
N GLN A 199 1.20 13.59 -12.85
CA GLN A 199 2.43 14.34 -13.10
C GLN A 199 3.65 13.40 -13.16
N VAL A 200 3.75 12.47 -12.21
CA VAL A 200 4.84 11.47 -12.17
C VAL A 200 4.89 10.65 -13.46
N TYR A 201 3.73 10.22 -13.97
CA TYR A 201 3.68 9.40 -15.19
C TYR A 201 3.82 10.20 -16.48
N LYS A 202 3.63 11.52 -16.48
CA LYS A 202 3.89 12.39 -17.64
C LYS A 202 5.38 12.69 -17.84
N THR A 203 6.16 12.66 -16.78
CA THR A 203 7.59 12.98 -16.80
C THR A 203 8.49 11.76 -16.98
N SER A 204 7.92 10.54 -16.90
CA SER A 204 8.62 9.24 -16.99
C SER A 204 8.54 8.63 -18.38
#